data_AF-A0A6J0UNF8-F1
#
_entry.id   AF-A0A6J0UNF8-F1
#
_cell.length_a   1.000
_cell.length_b   1.000
_cell.length_c   1.000
_cell.angle_alpha   90.00
_cell.angle_beta   90.00
_cell.angle_gamma   90.00
#
_symmetry.space_group_name_H-M   'P 1'
#
loop_
_entity.id
_entity.type
_entity.pdbx_description
1 polymer ?
#
loop_
_entity_poly.entity_id
_entity_poly.type
_entity_poly.pdbx_seq_one_letter_code
_entity_poly.pdbx_strand_id
1 'polypeptide(L)'
;MWSSHNELEKHRRAKLRLYLEELKQLVPLGADSTRHTTLSLLKRAKMHIKKLEEQDRKALNVKEQLQREHRYLKRRLEQLSMQGLERIRTDSLGSTISTDSEQEVDIEGIEFTPTEMDSSGSASDAEDSLQSNSSDNGYTCSYRLNARLL
;
A
#
# COMPACT_ATOMS: atom_id res chain seq x y z
N MET A 1 -45.76 -24.79 35.65
CA MET A 1 -44.94 -23.57 35.42
C MET A 1 -43.49 -23.87 35.06
N TRP A 2 -42.76 -24.70 35.83
CA TRP A 2 -41.34 -25.01 35.57
C TRP A 2 -41.06 -25.58 34.16
N SER A 3 -41.93 -26.44 33.64
CA SER A 3 -41.76 -27.03 32.30
C SER A 3 -41.84 -26.00 31.16
N SER A 4 -42.72 -25.00 31.26
CA SER A 4 -42.86 -23.96 30.22
C SER A 4 -41.63 -23.05 30.16
N HIS A 5 -41.10 -22.68 31.33
CA HIS A 5 -39.86 -21.91 31.43
C HIS A 5 -38.65 -22.66 30.81
N ASN A 6 -38.53 -23.96 31.08
CA ASN A 6 -37.46 -24.79 30.53
C ASN A 6 -37.53 -24.89 28.99
N GLU A 7 -38.71 -25.04 28.42
CA GLU A 7 -38.88 -25.09 26.96
C GLU A 7 -38.54 -23.76 26.28
N LEU A 8 -38.95 -22.63 26.87
CA LEU A 8 -38.57 -21.30 26.37
C LEU A 8 -37.04 -21.11 26.38
N GLU A 9 -36.36 -21.53 27.45
CA GLU A 9 -34.91 -21.42 27.56
C GLU A 9 -34.17 -22.37 26.59
N LYS A 10 -34.69 -23.58 26.37
CA LYS A 10 -34.16 -24.49 25.33
C LYS A 10 -34.24 -23.86 23.95
N HIS A 11 -35.41 -23.31 23.59
CA HIS A 11 -35.60 -22.62 22.31
C HIS A 11 -34.67 -21.42 22.16
N ARG A 12 -34.53 -20.61 23.21
CA ARG A 12 -33.60 -19.47 23.24
C ARG A 12 -32.16 -19.90 22.99
N ARG A 13 -31.70 -20.99 23.62
CA ARG A 13 -30.35 -21.53 23.41
C ARG A 13 -30.16 -22.12 22.01
N ALA A 14 -31.18 -22.74 21.43
CA ALA A 14 -31.12 -23.21 20.04
C ALA A 14 -30.89 -22.03 19.09
N LYS A 15 -31.67 -20.95 19.23
CA LYS A 15 -31.49 -19.72 18.43
C LYS A 15 -30.11 -19.10 18.61
N LEU A 16 -29.61 -19.03 19.85
CA LEU A 16 -28.27 -18.48 20.11
C LEU A 16 -27.18 -19.27 19.36
N ARG A 17 -27.28 -20.61 19.31
CA ARG A 17 -26.33 -21.42 18.55
C ARG A 17 -26.37 -21.13 17.06
N LEU A 18 -27.56 -20.91 16.49
CA LEU A 18 -27.72 -20.53 15.09
C LEU A 18 -27.01 -19.20 14.80
N TYR A 19 -27.25 -18.15 15.60
CA TYR A 19 -26.59 -16.86 15.41
C TYR A 19 -25.08 -16.92 15.56
N LEU A 20 -24.57 -17.75 16.48
CA LEU A 20 -23.13 -17.95 16.61
C LEU A 20 -22.54 -18.67 15.40
N GLU A 21 -23.28 -19.60 14.79
CA GLU A 21 -22.83 -20.30 13.58
C GLU A 21 -22.81 -19.37 12.37
N GLU A 22 -23.84 -18.55 12.18
CA GLU A 22 -23.87 -17.49 11.16
C GLU A 22 -22.70 -16.51 11.34
N LEU A 23 -22.44 -16.08 12.58
CA LEU A 23 -21.32 -15.18 12.88
C LEU A 23 -19.96 -15.79 12.49
N LYS A 24 -19.78 -17.11 12.64
CA LYS A 24 -18.52 -17.76 12.25
C LYS A 24 -18.25 -17.68 10.75
N GLN A 25 -19.29 -17.68 9.92
CA GLN A 25 -19.15 -17.58 8.47
C GLN A 25 -18.70 -16.19 8.02
N LEU A 26 -19.03 -15.16 8.79
CA LEU A 26 -18.70 -13.76 8.49
C LEU A 26 -17.32 -13.33 9.02
N VAL A 27 -16.83 -13.99 10.07
CA VAL A 27 -15.56 -13.62 10.72
C VAL A 27 -14.43 -14.45 10.11
N PRO A 28 -13.28 -13.84 9.75
CA PRO A 28 -12.11 -14.59 9.30
C PRO A 28 -11.48 -15.32 10.50
N LEU A 29 -11.91 -16.56 10.72
CA LEU A 29 -11.49 -17.39 11.85
C LEU A 29 -10.23 -18.23 11.56
N GLY A 30 -9.83 -18.35 10.30
CA GLY A 30 -8.64 -19.11 9.88
C GLY A 30 -8.75 -20.61 10.14
N ALA A 31 -7.60 -21.30 10.10
CA ALA A 31 -7.49 -22.75 10.36
C ALA A 31 -7.88 -23.16 11.80
N ASP A 32 -8.05 -22.18 12.70
CA ASP A 32 -8.54 -22.40 14.06
C ASP A 32 -10.04 -22.74 14.11
N SER A 33 -10.73 -22.87 12.95
CA SER A 33 -12.19 -23.01 12.78
C SER A 33 -12.90 -23.93 13.81
N THR A 34 -12.19 -24.96 14.24
CA THR A 34 -12.69 -26.06 15.07
C THR A 34 -12.54 -25.86 16.59
N ARG A 35 -11.80 -24.85 17.08
CA ARG A 35 -11.49 -24.68 18.52
C ARG A 35 -11.87 -23.31 19.10
N HIS A 36 -12.88 -22.65 18.57
CA HIS A 36 -13.32 -21.36 19.11
C HIS A 36 -14.23 -21.51 20.33
N THR A 37 -14.02 -20.63 21.30
CA THR A 37 -15.03 -20.33 22.33
C THR A 37 -15.92 -19.16 21.88
N THR A 38 -17.13 -19.05 22.42
CA THR A 38 -18.03 -17.90 22.18
C THR A 38 -17.34 -16.56 22.43
N LEU A 39 -16.54 -16.47 23.51
CA LEU A 39 -15.81 -15.25 23.85
C LEU A 39 -14.77 -14.89 22.77
N SER A 40 -14.00 -15.87 22.31
CA SER A 40 -12.98 -15.64 21.27
C SER A 40 -13.60 -15.21 19.93
N LEU A 41 -14.75 -15.79 19.57
CA LEU A 41 -15.51 -15.41 18.38
C LEU A 41 -15.97 -13.97 18.45
N LEU A 42 -16.59 -13.57 19.56
CA LEU A 42 -17.08 -12.19 19.75
C LEU A 42 -15.92 -11.17 19.75
N LYS A 43 -14.79 -11.50 20.37
CA LYS A 43 -13.58 -10.65 20.33
C LYS A 43 -13.07 -10.48 18.91
N ARG A 44 -12.94 -11.57 18.15
CA ARG A 44 -12.49 -11.53 16.75
C ARG A 44 -13.48 -10.80 15.85
N ALA A 45 -14.79 -10.97 16.04
CA ALA A 45 -15.82 -10.23 15.32
C ALA A 45 -15.68 -8.71 15.52
N LYS A 46 -15.55 -8.28 16.77
CA LYS A 46 -15.34 -6.86 17.11
C LYS A 46 -14.06 -6.30 16.46
N MET A 47 -12.99 -7.08 16.47
CA MET A 47 -11.73 -6.71 15.80
C MET A 47 -11.88 -6.65 14.28
N HIS A 48 -12.65 -7.57 13.69
CA HIS A 48 -12.87 -7.62 12.26
C HIS A 48 -13.63 -6.40 11.76
N ILE A 49 -14.69 -5.99 12.48
CA ILE A 49 -15.44 -4.75 12.18
C ILE A 49 -14.49 -3.55 12.17
N LYS A 50 -13.69 -3.36 13.22
CA LYS A 50 -12.71 -2.27 13.29
C LYS A 50 -11.71 -2.29 12.14
N LYS A 51 -11.26 -3.48 11.73
CA LYS A 51 -10.34 -3.64 10.60
C LYS A 51 -11.00 -3.22 9.30
N LEU A 52 -12.25 -3.62 9.06
CA LEU A 52 -13.00 -3.24 7.86
C LEU A 52 -13.22 -1.73 7.81
N GLU A 53 -13.65 -1.11 8.91
CA GLU A 53 -13.84 0.35 9.01
C GLU A 53 -12.54 1.11 8.67
N GLU A 54 -11.40 0.62 9.17
CA GLU A 54 -10.09 1.18 8.89
C GLU A 54 -9.65 1.01 7.43
N GLN A 55 -9.96 -0.15 6.83
CA GLN A 55 -9.70 -0.42 5.41
C GLN A 55 -10.53 0.50 4.52
N ASP A 56 -11.81 0.67 4.83
CA ASP A 56 -12.71 1.57 4.08
C ASP A 56 -12.22 3.02 4.16
N ARG A 57 -11.82 3.48 5.35
CA ARG A 57 -11.23 4.81 5.54
C ARG A 57 -9.98 5.01 4.68
N LYS A 58 -9.07 4.04 4.66
CA LYS A 58 -7.87 4.08 3.81
C LYS A 58 -8.20 4.06 2.32
N ALA A 59 -9.14 3.20 1.91
CA ALA A 59 -9.57 3.11 0.52
C ALA A 59 -10.17 4.43 0.02
N LEU A 60 -10.95 5.12 0.85
CA LEU A 60 -11.47 6.46 0.55
C LEU A 60 -10.36 7.49 0.36
N ASN A 61 -9.35 7.50 1.24
CA ASN A 61 -8.21 8.41 1.10
C ASN A 61 -7.43 8.16 -0.19
N VAL A 62 -7.16 6.89 -0.52
CA VAL A 62 -6.46 6.53 -1.76
C VAL A 62 -7.28 6.92 -2.98
N LYS A 63 -8.58 6.65 -2.97
CA LYS A 63 -9.49 7.08 -4.05
C LYS A 63 -9.45 8.59 -4.24
N GLU A 64 -9.49 9.36 -3.15
CA GLU A 64 -9.45 10.82 -3.22
C GLU A 64 -8.11 11.32 -3.78
N GLN A 65 -6.99 10.73 -3.34
CA GLN A 65 -5.66 11.05 -3.86
C GLN A 65 -5.57 10.80 -5.36
N LEU A 66 -5.97 9.61 -5.82
CA LEU A 66 -5.99 9.27 -7.25
C LEU A 66 -6.91 10.22 -8.04
N GLN A 67 -8.03 10.65 -7.47
CA GLN A 67 -8.90 11.63 -8.11
C GLN A 67 -8.23 13.01 -8.23
N ARG A 68 -7.43 13.44 -7.25
CA ARG A 68 -6.64 14.68 -7.34
C ARG A 68 -5.59 14.56 -8.45
N GLU A 69 -4.87 13.46 -8.51
CA GLU A 69 -3.85 13.18 -9.52
C GLU A 69 -4.45 13.13 -10.92
N HIS A 70 -5.56 12.42 -11.08
CA HIS A 70 -6.28 12.39 -12.35
C HIS A 70 -6.69 13.79 -12.82
N ARG A 71 -7.20 14.64 -11.92
CA ARG A 71 -7.53 16.05 -12.25
C ARG A 71 -6.28 16.84 -12.62
N TYR A 72 -5.18 16.67 -11.91
CA TYR A 72 -3.92 17.34 -12.20
C TYR A 72 -3.37 16.93 -13.57
N LEU A 73 -3.26 15.63 -13.85
CA LEU A 73 -2.75 15.09 -15.11
C LEU A 73 -3.63 15.54 -16.29
N LYS A 74 -4.95 15.54 -16.12
CA LYS A 74 -5.88 16.03 -17.15
C LYS A 74 -5.60 17.50 -17.53
N ARG A 75 -5.42 18.38 -16.54
CA ARG A 75 -5.08 19.80 -16.79
C ARG A 75 -3.70 19.93 -17.43
N ARG A 76 -2.72 19.13 -16.99
CA ARG A 76 -1.36 19.15 -17.56
C ARG A 76 -1.38 18.73 -19.03
N LEU A 77 -2.16 17.72 -19.38
CA LEU A 77 -2.34 17.28 -20.75
C LEU A 77 -3.02 18.37 -21.61
N GLU A 78 -4.03 19.05 -21.08
CA GLU A 78 -4.69 20.17 -21.74
C GLU A 78 -3.70 21.33 -22.02
N GLN A 79 -2.89 21.72 -21.03
CA GLN A 79 -1.84 22.73 -21.21
C GLN A 79 -0.83 22.35 -22.30
N LEU A 80 -0.33 21.11 -22.29
CA LEU A 80 0.62 20.62 -23.29
C LEU A 80 -0.02 20.51 -24.68
N SER A 81 -1.30 20.13 -24.75
CA SER A 81 -2.06 20.10 -25.99
C SER A 81 -2.26 21.49 -26.58
N MET A 82 -2.57 22.49 -25.76
CA MET A 82 -2.72 23.89 -26.21
C MET A 82 -1.38 24.46 -26.68
N GLN A 83 -0.30 24.22 -25.93
CA GLN A 83 1.05 24.64 -26.32
C GLN A 83 1.55 23.91 -27.58
N GLY A 84 1.16 22.65 -27.77
CA GLY A 84 1.43 21.90 -29.01
C GLY A 84 0.68 22.48 -30.21
N LEU A 85 -0.59 22.85 -30.03
CA LEU A 85 -1.43 23.42 -31.09
C LEU A 85 -1.03 24.85 -31.48
N GLU A 86 -0.56 25.66 -30.53
CA GLU A 86 -0.02 27.00 -30.84
C GLU A 86 1.28 26.93 -31.64
N ARG A 87 2.15 25.95 -31.36
CA ARG A 87 3.41 25.77 -32.12
C ARG A 87 3.19 25.29 -33.56
N ILE A 88 2.20 24.44 -33.81
CA ILE A 88 1.85 23.93 -35.15
C ILE A 88 1.24 25.03 -36.05
N ARG A 89 0.80 26.16 -35.48
CA ARG A 89 0.27 27.29 -36.26
C ARG A 89 1.32 28.34 -36.61
N THR A 90 2.51 28.28 -36.02
CA THR A 90 3.55 29.31 -36.21
C THR A 90 4.73 28.85 -37.05
N ASP A 91 4.76 27.60 -37.50
CA ASP A 91 5.91 27.03 -38.22
C ASP A 91 5.64 26.74 -39.69
N SER A 92 5.09 27.69 -40.46
CA SER A 92 5.38 27.72 -41.90
C SER A 92 4.94 29.05 -42.52
N LEU A 93 5.86 30.01 -42.57
CA LEU A 93 6.24 30.80 -43.75
C LEU A 93 7.31 31.81 -43.35
N GLY A 94 8.59 31.44 -43.57
CA GLY A 94 9.68 32.41 -43.72
C GLY A 94 10.76 32.36 -42.62
N SER A 95 11.86 31.67 -42.87
CA SER A 95 13.09 32.36 -43.28
C SER A 95 14.20 31.36 -43.58
N THR A 96 14.97 31.73 -44.57
CA THR A 96 16.08 31.04 -45.21
C THR A 96 17.42 31.51 -44.59
N ILE A 97 18.36 30.57 -44.42
CA ILE A 97 19.85 30.70 -44.44
C ILE A 97 20.62 31.49 -43.35
N SER A 98 21.72 30.83 -42.94
CA SER A 98 23.01 31.29 -42.37
C SER A 98 23.08 31.88 -40.97
N THR A 99 23.89 31.26 -40.11
CA THR A 99 25.27 31.72 -39.83
C THR A 99 26.07 30.56 -39.21
N ASP A 100 27.18 30.27 -39.87
CA ASP A 100 28.30 29.41 -39.48
C ASP A 100 28.97 29.92 -38.19
N SER A 101 29.20 29.03 -37.21
CA SER A 101 30.06 29.27 -36.05
C SER A 101 30.56 27.93 -35.54
N GLU A 102 31.74 27.56 -36.03
CA GLU A 102 32.55 26.47 -35.51
C GLU A 102 33.05 26.83 -34.11
N GLN A 103 32.66 26.06 -33.09
CA GLN A 103 33.30 26.13 -31.78
C GLN A 103 33.34 24.74 -31.18
N GLU A 104 34.47 24.06 -31.40
CA GLU A 104 34.85 22.86 -30.67
C GLU A 104 35.02 23.22 -29.20
N VAL A 105 34.22 22.58 -28.33
CA VAL A 105 34.42 22.62 -26.88
C VAL A 105 34.86 21.24 -26.44
N ASP A 106 36.13 21.16 -26.04
CA ASP A 106 36.78 20.01 -25.46
C ASP A 106 36.12 19.64 -24.14
N ILE A 107 35.78 18.36 -23.97
CA ILE A 107 35.17 17.83 -22.75
C ILE A 107 36.30 17.22 -21.93
N GLU A 108 36.98 18.03 -21.13
CA GLU A 108 37.85 17.53 -20.06
C GLU A 108 37.00 17.12 -18.85
N GLY A 109 37.20 15.86 -18.43
CA GLY A 109 36.57 15.26 -17.28
C GLY A 109 37.06 15.87 -15.97
N ILE A 110 36.12 16.16 -15.08
CA ILE A 110 36.42 16.42 -13.67
C ILE A 110 35.73 15.36 -12.82
N GLU A 111 36.55 14.37 -12.47
CA GLU A 111 36.41 13.47 -11.33
C GLU A 111 36.26 14.29 -10.05
N PHE A 112 35.12 14.18 -9.37
CA PHE A 112 34.94 14.74 -8.03
C PHE A 112 34.97 13.60 -7.01
N THR A 113 36.18 13.32 -6.52
CA THR A 113 36.43 12.63 -5.25
C THR A 113 36.07 13.58 -4.10
N PRO A 114 35.22 13.21 -3.13
CA PRO A 114 35.06 13.99 -1.91
C PRO A 114 36.23 13.68 -0.96
N THR A 115 37.17 14.62 -0.86
CA THR A 115 38.25 14.61 0.14
C THR A 115 37.72 15.09 1.48
N GLU A 116 37.81 14.20 2.45
CA GLU A 116 38.15 14.37 3.86
C GLU A 116 38.47 15.81 4.33
N MET A 117 37.76 16.29 5.36
CA MET A 117 38.27 17.35 6.22
C MET A 117 37.90 17.04 7.67
N ASP A 118 38.96 16.88 8.46
CA ASP A 118 39.01 16.56 9.88
C ASP A 118 38.31 17.59 10.77
N SER A 119 37.79 17.15 11.92
CA SER A 119 38.01 17.85 13.19
C SER A 119 37.68 16.98 14.40
N SER A 120 38.67 16.89 15.26
CA SER A 120 38.79 16.12 16.49
C SER A 120 38.01 16.68 17.68
N GLY A 121 37.43 15.78 18.48
CA GLY A 121 37.50 15.80 19.94
C GLY A 121 36.31 16.35 20.72
N SER A 122 35.59 15.47 21.43
CA SER A 122 35.44 15.52 22.89
C SER A 122 34.63 14.36 23.44
N ALA A 123 35.11 13.81 24.56
CA ALA A 123 34.49 12.73 25.31
C ALA A 123 33.35 13.23 26.21
N SER A 124 32.23 12.51 26.26
CA SER A 124 31.39 12.39 27.45
C SER A 124 30.34 11.28 27.28
N ASP A 125 30.23 10.45 28.31
CA ASP A 125 29.20 9.43 28.57
C ASP A 125 27.75 9.88 28.28
N ALA A 126 26.95 8.94 27.74
CA ALA A 126 25.69 8.49 28.36
C ALA A 126 24.95 7.50 27.43
N GLU A 127 24.70 6.30 27.97
CA GLU A 127 23.44 5.53 27.90
C GLU A 127 22.50 5.74 26.69
N ASP A 128 22.26 4.70 25.90
CA ASP A 128 21.01 3.90 25.97
C ASP A 128 20.87 2.98 24.75
N SER A 129 20.61 1.72 25.09
CA SER A 129 20.04 0.61 24.34
C SER A 129 19.32 0.94 23.02
N LEU A 130 19.53 0.11 22.00
CA LEU A 130 18.57 -0.91 21.57
C LEU A 130 19.13 -1.71 20.38
N GLN A 131 19.26 -3.03 20.60
CA GLN A 131 19.69 -4.02 19.62
C GLN A 131 18.69 -4.10 18.45
N SER A 132 19.14 -3.79 17.24
CA SER A 132 18.44 -4.08 15.99
C SER A 132 19.01 -5.38 15.41
N ASN A 133 18.31 -6.49 15.65
CA ASN A 133 18.62 -7.77 15.04
C ASN A 133 17.94 -7.86 13.68
N SER A 134 18.65 -7.54 12.60
CA SER A 134 18.27 -7.91 11.25
C SER A 134 18.47 -9.42 11.07
N SER A 135 17.41 -10.17 10.82
CA SER A 135 17.53 -11.54 10.33
C SER A 135 16.77 -11.68 9.02
N ASP A 136 17.59 -11.89 8.00
CA ASP A 136 17.29 -12.36 6.66
C ASP A 136 16.77 -13.80 6.70
N ASN A 137 15.73 -14.10 5.92
CA ASN A 137 15.51 -15.44 5.39
C ASN A 137 14.46 -15.40 4.27
N GLY A 138 14.95 -15.42 3.04
CA GLY A 138 14.14 -15.66 1.85
C GLY A 138 13.75 -17.13 1.70
N TYR A 139 12.52 -17.37 1.23
CA TYR A 139 12.15 -18.55 0.46
C TYR A 139 11.10 -18.18 -0.59
N THR A 140 11.53 -18.13 -1.84
CA THR A 140 10.65 -18.13 -3.01
C THR A 140 10.18 -19.56 -3.26
N CYS A 141 8.90 -19.85 -2.98
CA CYS A 141 8.32 -21.15 -3.34
C CYS A 141 7.76 -21.07 -4.76
N SER A 142 8.56 -21.52 -5.73
CA SER A 142 8.17 -21.71 -7.13
C SER A 142 7.33 -22.98 -7.25
N TYR A 143 6.01 -22.86 -7.39
CA TYR A 143 5.18 -24.00 -7.79
C TYR A 143 5.24 -24.17 -9.32
N ARG A 144 6.06 -25.13 -9.76
CA ARG A 144 5.98 -25.74 -11.09
C ARG A 144 4.63 -26.46 -11.22
N LEU A 145 3.71 -25.92 -12.01
CA LEU A 145 2.60 -26.71 -12.53
C LEU A 145 3.12 -27.57 -13.69
N ASN A 146 3.24 -28.87 -13.43
CA ASN A 146 3.40 -29.87 -14.48
C ASN A 146 2.09 -29.94 -15.27
N ALA A 147 2.17 -29.57 -16.55
CA ALA A 147 1.21 -30.01 -17.54
C ALA A 147 1.40 -31.52 -17.76
N ARG A 148 0.35 -32.30 -17.52
CA ARG A 148 0.23 -33.64 -18.10
C ARG A 148 -1.17 -33.79 -18.69
N LEU A 149 -1.18 -33.90 -20.02
CA LEU A 149 -2.21 -34.56 -20.79
C LEU A 149 -2.56 -35.91 -20.16
N LEU A 150 -3.86 -36.22 -20.10
CA LEU A 150 -4.52 -37.26 -20.90
C LEU A 150 -6.04 -37.03 -20.84
#